data_AF-A0A9D7PKW0-F1
#
_entry.id   AF-A0A9D7PKW0-F1
#
_cell.length_a   1.000
_cell.length_b   1.000
_cell.length_c   1.000
_cell.angle_alpha   90.00
_cell.angle_beta   90.00
_cell.angle_gamma   90.00
#
_symmetry.space_group_name_H-M   'P 1'
#
loop_
_entity.id
_entity.type
_entity.pdbx_description
1 polymer ?
#
loop_
_entity_poly.entity_id
_entity_poly.type
_entity_poly.pdbx_seq_one_letter_code
_entity_poly.pdbx_strand_id
1 'polypeptide(L)'
;MASNGITNDAITIQNEPQNDKNNPSLLMSSREQANFIKNHLGPLFRSKKFKTKILIWDHNCDQPEFPYLRSERHFGLSFCQWQRFHLYGVISMR
;
A
#
# COMPACT_ATOMS: atom_id res chain seq x y z
N MET A 1 2.30 12.18 16.36
CA MET A 1 3.03 10.94 16.70
C MET A 1 4.44 11.24 17.20
N ALA A 2 5.34 11.78 16.37
CA ALA A 2 6.71 12.07 16.78
C ALA A 2 6.83 13.03 17.99
N SER A 3 6.01 14.09 18.04
CA SER A 3 5.95 15.02 19.18
C SER A 3 5.55 14.33 20.50
N ASN A 4 4.87 13.19 20.41
CA ASN A 4 4.42 12.40 21.55
C ASN A 4 5.40 11.24 21.82
N GLY A 5 6.59 11.24 21.22
CA GLY A 5 7.60 10.19 21.36
C GLY A 5 7.30 8.88 20.61
N ILE A 6 6.29 8.85 19.73
CA ILE A 6 5.89 7.63 19.01
C ILE A 6 6.43 7.65 17.58
N THR A 7 7.19 6.62 17.22
CA THR A 7 7.72 6.39 15.88
C THR A 7 6.82 5.44 15.09
N ASN A 8 6.55 5.78 13.83
CA ASN A 8 5.85 4.88 12.91
C ASN A 8 6.87 4.15 12.04
N ASP A 9 6.95 2.83 12.20
CA ASP A 9 7.87 2.00 11.42
C ASP A 9 7.42 1.81 9.98
N ALA A 10 6.11 1.72 9.76
CA ALA A 10 5.52 1.49 8.46
C ALA A 10 4.12 2.11 8.36
N ILE A 11 3.71 2.39 7.13
CA ILE A 11 2.34 2.77 6.76
C ILE A 11 1.88 1.98 5.54
N THR A 12 0.57 1.86 5.39
CA THR A 12 -0.09 1.54 4.12
C THR A 12 -0.72 2.80 3.54
N ILE A 13 -1.01 2.81 2.24
CA ILE A 13 -1.63 3.98 1.58
C ILE A 13 -3.12 4.08 1.90
N GLN A 14 -3.79 2.93 1.89
CA GLN A 14 -5.23 2.82 2.06
C GLN A 14 -5.51 1.45 2.67
N ASN A 15 -6.34 1.43 3.72
CA ASN A 15 -6.90 0.19 4.24
C ASN A 15 -7.89 -0.37 3.23
N GLU A 16 -7.73 -1.64 2.86
CA GLU A 16 -8.62 -2.37 1.96
C GLU A 16 -9.04 -1.54 0.74
N PRO A 17 -8.10 -1.20 -0.16
CA PRO A 17 -8.34 -0.27 -1.26
C PRO A 17 -9.40 -0.72 -2.27
N GLN A 18 -9.94 -1.94 -2.15
CA GLN A 18 -11.05 -2.44 -2.97
C GLN A 18 -12.33 -2.69 -2.19
N ASN A 19 -12.37 -2.34 -0.90
CA ASN A 19 -13.56 -2.43 -0.08
C ASN A 19 -14.27 -1.07 -0.02
N ASP A 20 -15.14 -0.80 -0.99
CA ASP A 20 -15.95 0.41 -1.09
C ASP A 20 -17.21 0.41 -0.18
N LYS A 21 -17.39 -0.65 0.61
CA LYS A 21 -18.60 -0.87 1.40
C LYS A 21 -18.48 -0.45 2.86
N ASN A 22 -17.28 -0.10 3.32
CA ASN A 22 -17.05 0.32 4.69
C ASN A 22 -17.18 1.85 4.87
N ASN A 23 -17.34 2.31 6.11
CA ASN A 23 -17.36 3.74 6.44
C ASN A 23 -16.40 4.05 7.62
N PRO A 24 -15.23 4.68 7.38
CA PRO A 24 -14.79 5.24 6.10
C PRO A 24 -14.19 4.20 5.13
N SER A 25 -14.31 4.45 3.82
CA SER A 25 -13.62 3.71 2.75
C SER A 25 -13.20 4.64 1.61
N LEU A 26 -12.23 4.18 0.81
CA LEU A 26 -11.79 4.82 -0.43
C LEU A 26 -11.37 3.75 -1.42
N LEU A 27 -12.11 3.65 -2.52
CA LEU A 27 -11.73 2.79 -3.64
C LEU A 27 -10.45 3.34 -4.30
N MET A 28 -9.44 2.49 -4.44
CA MET A 28 -8.15 2.83 -5.02
C MET A 28 -7.61 1.64 -5.80
N SER A 29 -7.56 1.75 -7.13
CA SER A 29 -6.94 0.73 -7.97
C SER A 29 -5.44 0.63 -7.69
N SER A 30 -4.85 -0.52 -8.05
CA SER A 30 -3.41 -0.74 -7.95
C SER A 30 -2.61 0.28 -8.76
N ARG A 31 -3.13 0.73 -9.91
CA ARG A 31 -2.54 1.78 -10.73
C ARG A 31 -2.59 3.15 -10.06
N GLU A 32 -3.70 3.50 -9.43
CA GLU A 32 -3.82 4.76 -8.68
C GLU A 32 -2.87 4.77 -7.48
N GLN A 33 -2.81 3.66 -6.72
CA GLN A 33 -1.87 3.51 -5.61
C GLN A 33 -0.42 3.67 -6.08
N ALA A 34 -0.04 3.01 -7.18
CA ALA A 34 1.31 3.11 -7.74
C ALA A 34 1.65 4.54 -8.21
N ASN A 35 0.72 5.20 -8.92
CA ASN A 35 0.88 6.58 -9.38
C ASN A 35 1.03 7.56 -8.21
N PHE A 36 0.20 7.40 -7.17
CA PHE A 36 0.28 8.23 -5.98
C PHE A 36 1.64 8.10 -5.27
N ILE A 37 2.11 6.87 -5.09
CA ILE A 37 3.41 6.60 -4.49
C ILE A 37 4.54 7.18 -5.34
N LYS A 38 4.53 6.93 -6.65
CA LYS A 38 5.59 7.38 -7.56
C LYS A 38 5.71 8.90 -7.62
N ASN A 39 4.59 9.58 -7.86
CA ASN A 39 4.60 10.98 -8.25
C ASN A 39 4.44 11.94 -7.06
N HIS A 40 4.01 11.44 -5.88
CA HIS A 40 3.72 12.29 -4.73
C HIS A 40 4.38 11.79 -3.45
N LEU A 41 3.97 10.61 -2.93
CA LEU A 41 4.37 10.19 -1.59
C LEU A 41 5.84 9.80 -1.50
N GLY A 42 6.33 9.01 -2.45
CA GLY A 42 7.72 8.55 -2.51
C GLY A 42 8.73 9.71 -2.57
N PRO A 43 8.59 10.66 -3.51
CA PRO A 43 9.42 11.86 -3.56
C PRO A 43 9.38 12.66 -2.25
N LEU A 44 8.21 12.79 -1.62
CA LEU A 44 8.07 13.46 -0.33
C LEU A 44 8.88 12.73 0.76
N PHE A 45 8.73 11.40 0.88
CA PHE A 45 9.48 10.58 1.83
C PHE A 45 10.99 10.72 1.66
N ARG A 46 11.46 10.72 0.41
CA ARG A 46 12.87 10.93 0.08
C ARG A 46 13.35 12.33 0.48
N SER A 47 12.60 13.37 0.11
CA SER A 47 12.97 14.77 0.39
C SER A 47 13.01 15.07 1.90
N LYS A 48 12.08 14.49 2.66
CA LYS A 48 11.99 14.63 4.12
C LYS A 48 12.84 13.62 4.88
N LYS A 49 13.51 12.70 4.17
CA LYS A 49 14.32 11.61 4.74
C LYS A 49 13.55 10.78 5.78
N PHE A 50 12.25 10.53 5.53
CA PHE A 50 11.47 9.68 6.40
C PHE A 50 11.99 8.24 6.36
N LYS A 51 12.15 7.64 7.55
CA LYS A 51 12.56 6.24 7.72
C LYS A 51 11.36 5.27 7.72
N THR A 52 10.16 5.80 7.88
CA THR A 52 8.91 5.03 7.84
C THR A 52 8.79 4.32 6.49
N LYS A 53 8.50 3.03 6.53
CA LYS A 53 8.36 2.17 5.36
C LYS A 53 6.98 2.32 4.73
N ILE A 54 6.90 2.15 3.41
CA ILE A 54 5.64 2.10 2.67
C ILE A 54 5.36 0.63 2.34
N LEU A 55 4.23 0.14 2.84
CA LEU A 55 3.66 -1.16 2.51
C LEU A 55 2.48 -0.95 1.56
N ILE A 56 2.34 -1.85 0.58
CA ILE A 56 1.26 -1.80 -0.40
C ILE A 56 0.24 -2.91 -0.15
N TRP A 57 -0.81 -2.89 -0.98
CA TRP A 57 -1.95 -3.80 -0.96
C TRP A 57 -2.90 -3.57 0.20
N ASP A 58 -2.57 -4.05 1.38
CA ASP A 58 -3.40 -3.91 2.57
C ASP A 58 -4.82 -4.46 2.42
N HIS A 59 -4.92 -5.66 1.84
CA HIS A 59 -6.18 -6.35 1.60
C HIS A 59 -5.99 -7.88 1.67
N ASN A 60 -7.07 -8.63 1.50
CA ASN A 60 -7.11 -10.09 1.50
C ASN A 60 -6.14 -10.78 0.51
N CYS A 61 -5.77 -12.03 0.79
CA CYS A 61 -4.88 -12.85 -0.06
C CYS A 61 -5.58 -13.50 -1.28
N ASP A 62 -6.87 -13.28 -1.46
CA ASP A 62 -7.71 -13.94 -2.47
C ASP A 62 -7.71 -13.22 -3.84
N GLN A 63 -7.05 -12.07 -3.95
CA GLN A 63 -6.85 -11.33 -5.20
C GLN A 63 -5.36 -11.21 -5.57
N PRO A 64 -4.81 -12.23 -6.27
CA PRO A 64 -3.39 -12.28 -6.62
C PRO A 64 -2.96 -11.23 -7.65
N GLU A 65 -3.88 -10.64 -8.40
CA GLU A 65 -3.61 -9.68 -9.48
C GLU A 65 -3.12 -8.30 -9.00
N PHE A 66 -3.54 -7.85 -7.81
CA PHE A 66 -3.13 -6.57 -7.26
C PHE A 66 -1.63 -6.55 -6.87
N PRO A 67 -1.10 -7.59 -6.17
CA PRO A 67 0.35 -7.68 -5.92
C PRO A 67 1.18 -8.05 -7.17
N TYR A 68 0.56 -8.49 -8.28
CA TYR A 68 1.26 -8.89 -9.50
C TYR A 68 1.77 -7.73 -10.37
N LEU A 69 1.53 -6.46 -10.00
CA LEU A 69 2.18 -5.30 -10.65
C LEU A 69 3.72 -5.27 -10.52
N ARG A 70 4.31 -6.30 -9.89
CA ARG A 70 5.75 -6.55 -9.81
C ARG A 70 6.41 -6.84 -11.17
N SER A 71 5.67 -7.17 -12.23
CA SER A 71 6.26 -7.40 -13.56
C SER A 71 6.56 -6.08 -14.31
N GLU A 72 7.77 -5.59 -14.03
CA GLU A 72 8.72 -4.93 -14.96
C GLU A 72 8.43 -3.57 -15.60
N ARG A 73 7.27 -2.93 -15.44
CA ARG A 73 7.06 -1.58 -16.04
C ARG A 73 6.43 -0.51 -15.15
N HIS A 74 6.13 -0.81 -13.90
CA HIS A 74 5.43 0.14 -13.02
C HIS A 74 6.41 0.83 -12.05
N PHE A 75 6.94 1.95 -12.53
CA PHE A 75 7.68 2.93 -11.73
C PHE A 75 6.85 3.35 -10.51
N GLY A 76 7.38 3.19 -9.30
CA GLY A 76 6.70 3.47 -8.02
C GLY A 76 7.06 2.49 -6.91
N LEU A 77 7.29 1.21 -7.27
CA LEU A 77 7.68 0.14 -6.35
C LEU A 77 9.06 0.35 -5.70
N SER A 78 9.92 1.20 -6.26
CA SER A 78 11.22 1.54 -5.65
C SER A 78 11.08 2.18 -4.26
N PHE A 79 9.90 2.71 -3.93
CA PHE A 79 9.59 3.27 -2.62
C PHE A 79 8.92 2.28 -1.67
N CYS A 80 8.46 1.12 -2.16
CA CYS A 80 7.67 0.15 -1.39
C CYS A 80 8.57 -0.98 -0.89
N GLN A 81 8.45 -1.35 0.39
CA GLN A 81 9.30 -2.38 0.99
C GLN A 81 8.65 -3.76 0.92
N TRP A 82 7.39 -3.88 1.32
CA TRP A 82 6.66 -5.15 1.37
C TRP A 82 5.18 -4.97 1.07
N GLN A 83 4.46 -6.09 0.97
CA GLN A 83 3.00 -6.14 0.83
C GLN A 83 2.39 -6.52 2.19
N ARG A 84 1.24 -5.93 2.53
CA ARG A 84 0.46 -6.30 3.73
C ARG A 84 -0.81 -7.03 3.30
N PHE A 85 -1.16 -8.08 4.03
CA PHE A 85 -2.33 -8.90 3.74
C PHE A 85 -3.29 -9.00 4.94
N HIS A 86 -4.57 -9.11 4.62
CA HIS A 86 -5.66 -9.54 5.51
C HIS A 86 -6.07 -10.98 5.19
N LEU A 87 -6.85 -11.60 6.08
CA LEU A 87 -7.36 -12.98 5.94
C LEU A 87 -8.89 -13.05 6.10
N TYR A 88 -9.62 -12.01 5.70
CA TYR A 88 -11.09 -12.02 5.73
C TYR A 88 -11.70 -12.76 4.52
N GLY A 89 -10.95 -12.87 3.43
CA GLY A 89 -11.34 -13.58 2.22
C GLY A 89 -11.10 -15.08 2.29
N VAL A 90 -11.90 -15.87 1.56
CA VAL A 90 -11.69 -17.32 1.45
C VAL A 90 -10.65 -17.60 0.38
N ILE A 91 -9.50 -18.13 0.79
CA ILE A 91 -8.46 -18.60 -0.13
C ILE A 91 -8.90 -19.96 -0.68
N SER A 92 -9.40 -19.98 -1.92
CA SER A 92 -9.64 -21.24 -2.63
C SER A 92 -8.33 -21.69 -3.28
N MET A 93 -7.69 -22.71 -2.69
CA MET A 93 -6.61 -23.43 -3.36
C MET A 93 -7.25 -24.29 -4.46
N ARG A 94 -7.06 -23.89 -5.73
CA ARG A 94 -7.34 -24.74 -6.89
C ARG A 94 -6.08 -25.47 -7.30
#